data_AF-A0A2D6FKY9-F1
#
_entry.id   AF-A0A2D6FKY9-F1
#
_cell.length_a   1.000
_cell.length_b   1.000
_cell.length_c   1.000
_cell.angle_alpha   90.00
_cell.angle_beta   90.00
_cell.angle_gamma   90.00
#
_symmetry.space_group_name_H-M   'P 1'
#
loop_
_entity.id
_entity.type
_entity.pdbx_description
1 polymer ?
#
loop_
_entity_poly.entity_id
_entity_poly.type
_entity_poly.pdbx_seq_one_letter_code
_entity_poly.pdbx_strand_id
1 'polypeptide(L)' 'MITTHRSDMIQATCRQCKVSVEMSVNRQDVTDWRGGKYIQHAMPYLSADERELLISGICGNCFDKMFGSEE' A
#
# COMPACT_ATOMS: atom_id res chain seq x y z
N MET A 1 24.80 -6.85 4.15
CA MET A 1 23.46 -6.45 4.63
C MET A 1 23.04 -5.27 3.77
N ILE A 2 22.16 -5.47 2.79
CA ILE A 2 21.70 -4.37 1.95
C ILE A 2 20.66 -3.62 2.80
N THR A 3 21.07 -2.50 3.37
CA THR A 3 20.16 -1.55 4.01
C THR A 3 19.26 -0.98 2.91
N THR A 4 18.10 -1.57 2.73
CA THR A 4 17.06 -1.01 1.86
C THR A 4 16.50 0.23 2.54
N HIS A 5 17.15 1.37 2.34
CA HIS A 5 16.65 2.65 2.80
C HIS A 5 15.31 2.92 2.10
N ARG A 6 14.21 2.87 2.88
CA ARG A 6 12.86 3.27 2.46
C ARG A 6 12.79 4.81 2.48
N SER A 7 13.55 5.46 1.61
CA SER A 7 13.69 6.92 1.61
C SER A 7 12.74 7.64 0.65
N ASP A 8 12.10 6.91 -0.26
CA ASP A 8 11.11 7.51 -1.16
C ASP A 8 9.74 7.53 -0.47
N MET A 9 9.15 8.72 -0.33
CA MET A 9 7.81 8.90 0.18
C MET A 9 6.82 8.90 -0.98
N ILE A 10 5.80 8.04 -0.89
CA ILE A 10 4.65 8.05 -1.79
C ILE A 10 3.39 8.33 -0.99
N GLN A 11 2.39 8.91 -1.65
CA GLN A 11 1.07 9.16 -1.07
C GLN A 11 0.00 8.50 -1.94
N ALA A 12 -0.96 7.85 -1.29
CA ALA A 12 -2.18 7.38 -1.93
C ALA A 12 -3.41 7.91 -1.19
N THR A 13 -4.44 8.30 -1.94
CA THR A 13 -5.67 8.86 -1.38
C THR A 13 -6.81 7.86 -1.53
N CYS A 14 -7.49 7.56 -0.42
CA CYS A 14 -8.64 6.67 -0.44
C CYS A 14 -9.77 7.28 -1.28
N ARG A 15 -10.27 6.55 -2.28
CA ARG A 15 -11.34 7.03 -3.15
C ARG A 15 -12.69 7.17 -2.44
N GLN A 16 -12.87 6.48 -1.31
CA GLN A 16 -14.09 6.52 -0.49
C GLN A 16 -14.12 7.71 0.49
N CYS A 17 -13.16 7.77 1.42
CA CYS A 17 -13.17 8.78 2.49
C CYS A 17 -12.25 9.99 2.23
N LYS A 18 -11.49 9.99 1.12
CA LYS A 18 -10.55 11.06 0.72
C LYS A 18 -9.37 11.30 1.68
N VAL A 19 -9.18 10.43 2.68
CA VAL A 19 -7.99 10.45 3.52
C VAL A 19 -6.78 9.97 2.71
N SER A 20 -5.67 10.69 2.84
CA SER A 20 -4.38 10.34 2.24
C SER A 20 -3.50 9.61 3.27
N VAL A 21 -2.80 8.58 2.81
CA VAL A 21 -1.81 7.84 3.59
C VAL A 21 -0.45 8.01 2.92
N GLU A 22 0.54 8.42 3.70
CA GLU A 22 1.93 8.48 3.28
C GLU A 22 2.63 7.17 3.63
N MET A 23 3.46 6.66 2.70
CA MET A 23 4.18 5.41 2.85
C MET A 23 5.63 5.60 2.43
N SER A 24 6.55 5.13 3.27
CA SER A 24 7.97 5.04 2.94
C SER A 24 8.23 3.75 2.15
N VAL A 25 8.76 3.87 0.94
CA VAL A 25 9.01 2.75 0.03
C VAL A 25 10.42 2.82 -0.54
N ASN A 26 10.85 1.74 -1.19
CA ASN A 26 11.99 1.76 -2.09
C ASN A 26 11.49 1.97 -3.53
N ARG A 27 12.11 2.90 -4.27
CA ARG A 27 11.76 3.17 -5.68
C ARG A 27 11.80 1.92 -6.57
N GLN A 28 12.76 1.02 -6.37
CA GLN A 28 12.87 -0.19 -7.18
C GLN A 28 11.68 -1.12 -6.94
N ASP A 29 11.21 -1.25 -5.70
CA ASP A 29 10.06 -2.09 -5.37
C ASP A 29 8.76 -1.57 -6.02
N VAL A 30 8.60 -0.24 -6.07
CA VAL A 30 7.48 0.38 -6.81
C VAL A 30 7.59 0.08 -8.30
N THR A 31 8.81 0.11 -8.86
CA THR A 31 9.07 -0.21 -10.27
C THR A 31 8.76 -1.67 -10.57
N ASP A 32 9.23 -2.60 -9.73
CA ASP A 32 8.95 -4.03 -9.86
C ASP A 32 7.44 -4.32 -9.79
N TRP A 33 6.73 -3.69 -8.85
CA TRP A 33 5.27 -3.83 -8.73
C TRP A 33 4.56 -3.33 -9.98
N ARG A 34 4.93 -2.14 -10.48
CA ARG A 34 4.40 -1.60 -11.75
C ARG A 34 4.78 -2.46 -12.97
N GLY A 35 5.87 -3.22 -12.88
CA GLY A 35 6.30 -4.21 -13.87
C GLY A 35 5.56 -5.55 -13.77
N GLY A 36 4.63 -5.73 -12.84
CA GLY A 36 3.79 -6.92 -12.71
C GLY A 36 4.17 -7.86 -11.56
N LYS A 37 5.20 -7.55 -10.77
CA LYS A 37 5.49 -8.31 -9.53
C LYS A 37 4.34 -8.11 -8.54
N TYR A 38 3.87 -9.19 -7.91
CA TYR A 38 2.83 -9.08 -6.90
C TYR A 38 3.27 -8.17 -5.74
N ILE A 39 2.36 -7.29 -5.28
CA ILE A 39 2.69 -6.23 -4.32
C ILE A 39 3.20 -6.79 -2.98
N GLN A 40 2.70 -7.95 -2.53
CA GLN A 40 3.20 -8.64 -1.34
C GLN A 40 4.65 -9.14 -1.45
N HIS A 41 5.16 -9.28 -2.67
CA HIS A 41 6.56 -9.66 -2.93
C HIS A 41 7.44 -8.46 -3.28
N ALA A 42 6.86 -7.44 -3.91
CA ALA A 42 7.56 -6.20 -4.21
C ALA A 42 7.76 -5.35 -2.94
N MET A 43 6.69 -5.12 -2.18
CA MET A 43 6.69 -4.28 -0.98
C MET A 43 6.16 -5.07 0.24
N PRO A 44 6.85 -6.16 0.67
CA PRO A 44 6.41 -7.01 1.78
C PRO A 44 6.37 -6.28 3.13
N TYR A 45 7.04 -5.14 3.21
CA TYR A 45 7.16 -4.30 4.40
C TYR A 45 6.01 -3.29 4.57
N LEU A 46 5.09 -3.23 3.61
CA LEU A 46 3.84 -2.49 3.75
C LEU A 46 2.79 -3.39 4.41
N SER A 47 1.95 -2.81 5.26
CA SER A 47 0.83 -3.51 5.87
C SER A 47 -0.15 -4.02 4.81
N ALA A 48 -1.07 -4.92 5.20
CA ALA A 48 -2.13 -5.35 4.29
C ALA A 48 -2.97 -4.14 3.80
N ASP A 49 -3.30 -3.23 4.72
CA ASP A 49 -4.11 -2.04 4.42
C ASP A 49 -3.39 -1.05 3.50
N GLU A 50 -2.09 -0.85 3.68
CA GLU A 50 -1.28 0.01 2.80
C GLU A 50 -1.21 -0.58 1.39
N ARG A 51 -1.03 -1.91 1.29
CA ARG A 51 -1.04 -2.60 -0.01
C ARG A 51 -2.41 -2.53 -0.67
N GLU A 52 -3.49 -2.71 0.09
CA GLU A 52 -4.86 -2.59 -0.42
C GLU A 52 -5.15 -1.18 -0.93
N LEU A 53 -4.72 -0.15 -0.20
CA LEU A 53 -4.85 1.23 -0.65
C LEU A 53 -4.13 1.48 -1.98
N LEU A 54 -2.95 0.89 -2.17
CA LEU A 54 -2.20 0.99 -3.43
C LEU A 54 -2.85 0.17 -4.57
N ILE A 55 -3.49 -0.96 -4.27
CA ILE A 55 -4.14 -1.83 -5.27
C ILE A 55 -5.47 -1.25 -5.73
N SER A 56 -6.39 -0.98 -4.80
CA SER A 56 -7.80 -0.66 -5.11
C SER A 56 -8.17 0.80 -4.90
N GLY A 57 -7.30 1.56 -4.24
CA GLY A 57 -7.61 2.92 -3.79
C GLY A 57 -8.53 2.96 -2.57
N ILE A 58 -8.65 1.88 -1.80
CA ILE A 58 -9.47 1.82 -0.57
C ILE A 58 -8.55 1.63 0.63
N CYS A 59 -8.65 2.51 1.63
CA CYS A 59 -7.91 2.33 2.89
C CYS A 59 -8.57 1.25 3.76
N GLY A 60 -7.80 0.65 4.68
CA GLY A 60 -8.26 -0.41 5.60
C GLY A 60 -9.60 -0.08 6.27
N ASN A 61 -9.72 1.08 6.92
CA ASN A 61 -10.98 1.51 7.56
C ASN A 61 -12.19 1.54 6.61
N CYS A 62 -12.01 1.88 5.34
CA CYS A 62 -13.10 1.85 4.36
C CYS A 62 -13.34 0.44 3.82
N PHE A 63 -12.30 -0.35 3.68
CA PHE A 63 -12.40 -1.76 3.33
C PHE A 63 -13.21 -2.52 4.38
N ASP A 64 -12.87 -2.36 5.66
CA ASP A 64 -13.57 -2.96 6.80
C ASP A 64 -15.02 -2.49 6.88
N LYS A 65 -15.33 -1.23 6.57
CA LYS A 65 -16.71 -0.77 6.51
C LYS A 65 -17.51 -1.40 5.35
N MET A 66 -16.86 -1.78 4.26
CA MET A 66 -17.51 -2.37 3.09
C MET A 66 -17.68 -3.89 3.24
N PHE A 67 -16.70 -4.56 3.85
CA PHE A 67 -16.57 -6.01 3.85
C PHE A 67 -16.33 -6.63 5.23
N GLY A 68 -16.06 -5.82 6.24
CA GLY A 68 -16.03 -6.24 7.64
C GLY A 68 -17.46 -6.36 8.15
N SER A 69 -18.03 -7.56 8.00
CA SER A 69 -19.19 -7.98 8.77
C SER A 69 -18.74 -8.80 9.98
N GLU A 70 -19.49 -8.61 11.07
CA GLU A 70 -19.29 -9.08 12.43
C GLU A 70 -18.93 -10.58 12.53
N GLU A 71 -17.86 -10.88 13.27
CA GLU A 71 -17.69 -12.19 13.91
C GLU A 71 -18.75 -12.41 14.99
#